data_AF-A0A5K7XFT0-F1
#
_entry.id   AF-A0A5K7XFT0-F1
#
_cell.length_a   1.000
_cell.length_b   1.000
_cell.length_c   1.000
_cell.angle_alpha   90.00
_cell.angle_beta   90.00
_cell.angle_gamma   90.00
#
_symmetry.space_group_name_H-M   'P 1'
#
loop_
_entity.id
_entity.type
_entity.pdbx_description
1 polymer ?
#
loop_
_entity_poly.entity_id
_entity_poly.type
_entity_poly.pdbx_seq_one_letter_code
_entity_poly.pdbx_strand_id
1 'polypeptide(L)'
;MATAYQLDGVIYSIASHRDSQGHFATWKCMTCGTAGGKSGVYADEHGAAEAARSLIADHQARNHPTAHEGRLFSLAYGSQAVMPFSRTALDELAEHAAAKNGLLDVTGYLTYDVDFETFFQFLEGPQLVVEGLMNVISADARHRVLNVVHISEAERQFAAASAAAKLTTGLKADPMPSNAESQRMFSTWRMKLVTRNDFEVMNMGEIVADVLASMRKPELGGEYVTDAILQLSNQLRDRASLASL
;
A
#
# COMPACT_ATOMS: atom_id res chain seq x y z
N MET A 1 -0.35 22.71 15.79
CA MET A 1 0.31 22.02 14.66
C MET A 1 0.22 20.51 14.90
N ALA A 2 0.08 19.69 13.86
CA ALA A 2 0.07 18.24 14.00
C ALA A 2 1.50 17.70 14.10
N THR A 3 1.74 16.74 15.00
CA THR A 3 3.04 16.10 15.25
C THR A 3 2.92 14.59 15.03
N ALA A 4 3.92 14.00 14.37
CA ALA A 4 3.98 12.56 14.21
C ALA A 4 4.43 11.91 15.54
N TYR A 5 3.74 10.84 15.92
CA TYR A 5 4.04 10.02 17.09
C TYR A 5 4.05 8.55 16.68
N GLN A 6 5.12 7.83 17.00
CA GLN A 6 5.27 6.42 16.67
C GLN A 6 5.25 5.58 17.93
N LEU A 7 4.45 4.51 17.94
CA LEU A 7 4.37 3.54 19.02
C LEU A 7 4.30 2.12 18.41
N ASP A 8 5.26 1.27 18.77
CA ASP A 8 5.47 -0.09 18.24
C ASP A 8 5.30 -0.24 16.71
N GLY A 9 5.89 0.69 15.97
CA GLY A 9 5.87 0.70 14.49
C GLY A 9 4.58 1.26 13.86
N VAL A 10 3.58 1.63 14.66
CA VAL A 10 2.37 2.30 14.19
C VAL A 10 2.54 3.81 14.31
N ILE A 11 2.17 4.53 13.25
CA ILE A 11 2.31 5.99 13.18
C ILE A 11 0.97 6.65 13.44
N TYR A 12 1.00 7.67 14.29
CA TYR A 12 -0.12 8.50 14.67
C TYR A 12 0.19 9.97 14.37
N SER A 13 -0.81 10.72 13.91
CA SER A 13 -0.75 12.17 13.86
C SER A 13 -1.49 12.74 15.06
N ILE A 14 -0.83 13.52 15.91
CA ILE A 14 -1.42 14.17 17.09
C ILE A 14 -1.52 15.68 16.83
N ALA A 15 -2.71 16.24 16.96
CA ALA A 15 -2.93 17.69 16.87
C ALA A 15 -3.52 18.22 18.17
N SER A 16 -2.82 19.18 18.78
CA SER A 16 -3.30 19.94 19.94
C SER A 16 -4.01 21.22 19.49
N HIS A 17 -5.07 21.56 20.21
CA HIS A 17 -5.95 22.69 19.95
C HIS A 17 -6.32 23.37 21.28
N ARG A 18 -6.83 24.60 21.20
CA ARG A 18 -7.36 25.36 22.32
C ARG A 18 -8.74 25.90 21.96
N ASP A 19 -9.69 25.78 22.87
CA ASP A 19 -11.02 26.39 22.78
C ASP A 19 -11.37 27.14 24.07
N SER A 20 -12.66 27.49 24.23
CA SER A 20 -13.17 28.17 25.43
C SER A 20 -13.23 27.28 26.67
N GLN A 21 -13.11 25.96 26.53
CA GLN A 21 -13.18 24.95 27.60
C GLN A 21 -11.79 24.50 28.07
N GLY A 22 -10.74 24.76 27.28
CA GLY A 22 -9.35 24.46 27.66
C GLY A 22 -8.51 24.07 26.45
N HIS A 23 -7.47 23.27 26.72
CA HIS A 23 -6.69 22.62 25.66
C HIS A 23 -7.30 21.25 25.37
N PHE A 24 -7.24 20.77 24.13
CA PHE A 24 -7.62 19.40 23.79
C PHE A 24 -6.71 18.87 22.70
N ALA A 25 -6.62 17.54 22.60
CA ALA A 25 -5.83 16.89 21.56
C ALA A 25 -6.67 15.86 20.81
N THR A 26 -6.44 15.81 19.50
CA THR A 26 -6.95 14.78 18.61
C THR A 26 -5.80 13.95 18.11
N TRP A 27 -6.08 12.70 17.77
CA TRP A 27 -5.13 11.80 17.13
C TRP A 27 -5.77 11.07 15.96
N LYS A 28 -4.96 10.70 14.98
CA LYS A 28 -5.35 9.84 13.86
C LYS A 28 -4.28 8.78 13.64
N CYS A 29 -4.68 7.52 13.66
CA CYS A 29 -3.84 6.41 13.24
C CYS A 29 -3.63 6.47 11.73
N MET A 30 -2.39 6.57 11.29
CA MET A 30 -2.04 6.64 9.87
C MET A 30 -2.19 5.29 9.17
N THR A 31 -2.13 4.19 9.94
CA THR A 31 -2.28 2.82 9.46
C THR A 31 -3.72 2.49 9.12
N CYS A 32 -4.63 2.54 10.10
CA CYS A 32 -6.03 2.16 9.90
C CYS A 32 -6.99 3.35 9.68
N GLY A 33 -6.50 4.58 9.75
CA GLY A 33 -7.31 5.80 9.60
C GLY A 33 -8.18 6.15 10.79
N THR A 34 -8.26 5.29 11.82
CA THR A 34 -9.05 5.53 13.05
C THR A 34 -8.58 6.83 13.70
N ALA A 35 -9.53 7.69 14.06
CA ALA A 35 -9.24 8.92 14.80
C ALA A 35 -9.95 8.92 16.14
N GLY A 36 -9.35 9.58 17.11
CA GLY A 36 -9.91 9.80 18.44
C GLY A 36 -9.47 11.14 19.00
N GLY A 37 -10.00 11.50 20.16
CA GLY A 37 -9.60 12.72 20.85
C GLY A 37 -10.08 12.71 22.29
N LYS A 38 -9.46 13.54 23.11
CA LYS A 38 -9.87 13.76 24.50
C LYS A 38 -9.97 15.25 24.76
N SER A 39 -11.19 15.74 24.96
CA SER A 39 -11.41 17.06 25.54
C SER A 39 -11.21 17.00 27.05
N GLY A 40 -10.62 18.04 27.63
CA GLY A 40 -10.35 18.14 29.06
C GLY A 40 -9.76 19.50 29.42
N VAL A 41 -9.77 19.86 30.70
CA VAL A 41 -9.09 21.08 31.17
C VAL A 41 -7.61 20.74 31.40
N TYR A 42 -6.81 20.75 30.33
CA TYR A 42 -5.36 20.64 30.47
C TYR A 42 -4.72 22.02 30.63
N ALA A 43 -3.67 22.10 31.44
CA ALA A 43 -2.97 23.35 31.74
C ALA A 43 -2.29 23.95 30.51
N ASP A 44 -1.88 23.10 29.56
CA ASP A 44 -1.20 23.48 28.33
C ASP A 44 -1.42 22.43 27.22
N GLU A 45 -0.83 22.68 26.05
CA GLU A 45 -0.86 21.77 24.90
C GLU A 45 -0.09 20.47 25.12
N HIS A 46 0.87 20.45 26.05
CA HIS A 46 1.68 19.27 26.36
C HIS A 46 0.86 18.23 27.12
N GLY A 47 0.13 18.65 28.16
CA GLY A 47 -0.77 17.78 28.91
C GLY A 47 -1.91 17.22 28.03
N ALA A 48 -2.42 18.02 27.10
CA ALA A 48 -3.39 17.54 26.11
C ALA A 48 -2.78 16.45 25.20
N ALA A 49 -1.56 16.66 24.71
CA ALA A 49 -0.86 15.68 23.86
C ALA A 49 -0.55 14.37 24.60
N GLU A 50 -0.18 14.42 25.88
CA GLU A 50 0.06 13.23 26.70
C GLU A 50 -1.22 12.41 26.91
N ALA A 51 -2.35 13.08 27.13
CA ALA A 51 -3.65 12.42 27.21
C ALA A 51 -4.03 11.72 25.89
N ALA A 52 -3.69 12.30 24.73
CA ALA A 52 -3.85 11.63 23.44
C ALA A 52 -2.95 10.40 23.30
N ARG A 53 -1.69 10.45 23.78
CA ARG A 53 -0.77 9.30 23.76
C ARG A 53 -1.29 8.11 24.57
N SER A 54 -1.97 8.34 25.70
CA SER A 54 -2.62 7.27 26.47
C SER A 54 -3.74 6.59 25.67
N LEU A 55 -4.60 7.35 24.99
CA LEU A 55 -5.63 6.78 24.12
C LEU A 55 -5.04 6.02 22.92
N ILE A 56 -3.91 6.52 22.40
CA ILE A 56 -3.16 5.85 21.33
C ILE A 56 -2.65 4.49 21.79
N ALA A 57 -2.09 4.39 23.00
CA ALA A 57 -1.64 3.11 23.56
C ALA A 57 -2.78 2.09 23.65
N ASP A 58 -3.96 2.52 24.12
CA ASP A 58 -5.16 1.67 24.18
C ASP A 58 -5.67 1.26 22.80
N HIS A 59 -5.62 2.17 21.82
CA HIS A 59 -6.01 1.86 20.44
C HIS A 59 -5.02 0.85 19.83
N GLN A 60 -3.72 1.06 20.00
CA GLN A 60 -2.69 0.17 19.50
C GLN A 60 -2.82 -1.23 20.09
N ALA A 61 -2.92 -1.34 21.43
CA ALA A 61 -3.05 -2.63 22.09
C ALA A 61 -4.27 -3.44 21.61
N ARG A 62 -5.35 -2.75 21.21
CA ARG A 62 -6.59 -3.38 20.72
C ARG A 62 -6.59 -3.70 19.22
N ASN A 63 -5.94 -2.87 18.39
CA ASN A 63 -6.10 -2.90 16.93
C ASN A 63 -4.81 -3.17 16.16
N HIS A 64 -3.67 -3.08 16.84
CA HIS A 64 -2.33 -3.21 16.27
C HIS A 64 -1.43 -3.99 17.23
N PRO A 65 -1.69 -5.30 17.46
CA PRO A 65 -0.72 -6.15 18.13
C PRO A 65 0.63 -6.02 17.41
N THR A 66 1.70 -5.81 18.18
CA THR A 66 3.04 -5.35 17.77
C THR A 66 3.37 -5.58 16.29
N ALA A 67 3.69 -4.49 15.56
CA ALA A 67 3.99 -4.48 14.12
C ALA A 67 5.22 -5.33 13.70
N HIS A 68 5.88 -5.99 14.65
CA HIS A 68 7.08 -6.80 14.45
C HIS A 68 6.82 -8.30 14.26
N GLU A 69 5.58 -8.77 14.13
CA GLU A 69 5.30 -10.12 13.59
C GLU A 69 5.40 -10.18 12.05
N GLY A 70 6.52 -9.67 11.54
CA GLY A 70 7.44 -10.29 10.57
C GLY A 70 6.96 -10.82 9.20
N ARG A 71 5.67 -10.93 8.90
CA ARG A 71 5.22 -11.53 7.64
C ARG A 71 4.92 -10.46 6.61
N LEU A 72 5.73 -10.45 5.55
CA LEU A 72 5.48 -9.67 4.35
C LEU A 72 4.16 -10.15 3.71
N PHE A 73 3.21 -9.24 3.61
CA PHE A 73 1.91 -9.46 2.99
C PHE A 73 1.81 -8.65 1.71
N SER A 74 1.14 -9.19 0.70
CA SER A 74 0.88 -8.49 -0.55
C SER A 74 -0.57 -8.66 -0.94
N LEU A 75 -1.14 -7.59 -1.50
CA LEU A 75 -2.43 -7.64 -2.15
C LEU A 75 -2.39 -6.81 -3.42
N ALA A 76 -3.29 -7.11 -4.33
CA ALA A 76 -3.64 -6.20 -5.41
C ALA A 76 -5.16 -5.98 -5.40
N TYR A 77 -5.59 -4.80 -5.82
CA TYR A 77 -7.00 -4.53 -5.98
C TYR A 77 -7.27 -3.76 -7.27
N GLY A 78 -8.50 -3.95 -7.76
CA GLY A 78 -9.08 -3.22 -8.87
C GLY A 78 -10.25 -2.40 -8.35
N SER A 79 -10.38 -1.17 -8.84
CA SER A 79 -11.48 -0.28 -8.45
C SER A 79 -11.92 0.61 -9.59
N GLN A 80 -13.18 1.02 -9.56
CA GLN A 80 -13.76 1.97 -10.51
C GLN A 80 -13.70 3.38 -9.92
N ALA A 81 -13.10 4.35 -10.62
CA ALA A 81 -13.18 5.75 -10.21
C ALA A 81 -14.63 6.25 -10.28
N VAL A 82 -15.02 7.12 -9.36
CA VAL A 82 -16.35 7.75 -9.38
C VAL A 82 -16.42 8.85 -10.42
N MET A 83 -15.28 9.49 -10.72
CA MET A 83 -15.11 10.52 -11.74
C MET A 83 -13.76 10.32 -12.45
N PRO A 84 -13.61 10.75 -13.71
CA PRO A 84 -12.34 10.69 -14.41
C PRO A 84 -11.25 11.49 -13.69
N PHE A 85 -10.06 10.94 -13.61
CA PHE A 85 -8.89 11.65 -13.07
C PHE A 85 -8.11 12.37 -14.19
N SER A 86 -7.72 13.62 -13.93
CA SER A 86 -6.73 14.31 -14.75
C SER A 86 -5.32 13.80 -14.47
N ARG A 87 -4.38 14.06 -15.39
CA ARG A 87 -2.97 13.71 -15.18
C ARG A 87 -2.41 14.32 -13.89
N THR A 88 -2.66 15.61 -13.66
CA THR A 88 -2.21 16.31 -12.45
C THR A 88 -2.80 15.69 -11.19
N ALA A 89 -4.08 15.33 -11.19
CA ALA A 89 -4.71 14.68 -10.03
C ALA A 89 -4.13 13.29 -9.74
N LEU A 90 -3.70 12.55 -10.78
CA LEU A 90 -3.01 11.27 -10.59
C LEU A 90 -1.61 11.45 -10.02
N ASP A 91 -0.86 12.44 -10.49
CA ASP A 91 0.48 12.74 -9.98
C ASP A 91 0.40 13.16 -8.50
N GLU A 92 -0.52 14.05 -8.13
CA GLU A 92 -0.77 14.45 -6.73
C GLU A 92 -1.20 13.26 -5.85
N LEU A 93 -2.08 12.40 -6.36
CA LEU A 93 -2.51 11.19 -5.65
C LEU A 93 -1.31 10.24 -5.40
N ALA A 94 -0.46 10.05 -6.40
CA ALA A 94 0.71 9.19 -6.30
C ALA A 94 1.75 9.75 -5.34
N GLU A 95 2.01 11.06 -5.34
CA GLU A 95 2.90 11.72 -4.38
C GLU A 95 2.38 11.59 -2.95
N HIS A 96 1.09 11.84 -2.73
CA HIS A 96 0.46 11.68 -1.42
C HIS A 96 0.57 10.23 -0.93
N ALA A 97 0.27 9.26 -1.79
CA ALA A 97 0.37 7.85 -1.48
C ALA A 97 1.82 7.44 -1.18
N ALA A 98 2.80 7.91 -1.97
CA ALA A 98 4.22 7.61 -1.76
C ALA A 98 4.72 8.13 -0.41
N ALA A 99 4.36 9.35 -0.02
CA ALA A 99 4.73 9.93 1.27
C ALA A 99 4.13 9.11 2.43
N LYS A 100 2.83 8.79 2.35
CA LYS A 100 2.16 7.98 3.38
C LYS A 100 2.74 6.56 3.47
N ASN A 101 2.94 5.90 2.34
CA ASN A 101 3.46 4.55 2.28
C ASN A 101 4.92 4.46 2.76
N GLY A 102 5.73 5.48 2.49
CA GLY A 102 7.08 5.62 3.03
C GLY A 102 7.12 5.56 4.56
N LEU A 103 6.16 6.20 5.21
CA LEU A 103 6.01 6.17 6.67
C LEU A 103 5.53 4.79 7.16
N LEU A 104 4.69 4.11 6.39
CA LEU A 104 4.07 2.83 6.76
C LEU A 104 4.92 1.60 6.39
N ASP A 105 6.11 1.77 5.83
CA ASP A 105 6.91 0.68 5.23
C ASP A 105 6.09 -0.16 4.21
N VAL A 106 5.32 0.54 3.38
CA VAL A 106 4.54 -0.03 2.28
C VAL A 106 5.23 0.30 0.95
N THR A 107 5.27 -0.68 0.05
CA THR A 107 5.76 -0.54 -1.32
C THR A 107 4.72 -1.00 -2.33
N GLY A 108 4.92 -0.62 -3.59
CA GLY A 108 4.08 -1.04 -4.70
C GLY A 108 3.94 0.00 -5.81
N TYR A 109 2.91 -0.18 -6.63
CA TYR A 109 2.61 0.69 -7.76
C TYR A 109 1.12 0.84 -7.98
N LEU A 110 0.77 1.95 -8.64
CA LEU A 110 -0.57 2.34 -9.00
C LEU A 110 -0.65 2.54 -10.52
N THR A 111 -1.73 2.04 -11.10
CA THR A 111 -2.07 2.23 -12.51
C THR A 111 -3.50 2.73 -12.61
N TYR A 112 -3.73 3.65 -13.55
CA TYR A 112 -5.05 4.13 -13.92
C TYR A 112 -5.29 3.94 -15.42
N ASP A 113 -6.36 3.25 -15.75
CA ASP A 113 -6.83 3.04 -17.11
C ASP A 113 -7.86 4.11 -17.45
N VAL A 114 -7.48 5.04 -18.33
CA VAL A 114 -8.32 6.17 -18.72
C VAL A 114 -9.55 5.76 -19.53
N ASP A 115 -9.47 4.66 -20.28
CA ASP A 115 -10.55 4.23 -21.18
C ASP A 115 -11.73 3.64 -20.41
N PHE A 116 -11.44 3.02 -19.27
CA PHE A 116 -12.43 2.36 -18.41
C PHE A 116 -12.54 3.00 -17.02
N GLU A 117 -11.78 4.08 -16.77
CA GLU A 117 -11.71 4.78 -15.49
C GLU A 117 -11.42 3.86 -14.29
N THR A 118 -10.60 2.83 -14.51
CA THR A 118 -10.28 1.82 -13.50
C THR A 118 -8.88 2.00 -12.94
N PHE A 119 -8.77 1.93 -11.61
CA PHE A 119 -7.49 1.76 -10.94
C PHE A 119 -7.15 0.29 -10.76
N PHE A 120 -5.87 0.00 -10.88
CA PHE A 120 -5.24 -1.22 -10.40
C PHE A 120 -4.06 -0.83 -9.51
N GLN A 121 -3.99 -1.40 -8.31
CA GLN A 121 -2.90 -1.12 -7.39
C GLN A 121 -2.39 -2.40 -6.75
N PHE A 122 -1.06 -2.53 -6.69
CA PHE A 122 -0.36 -3.55 -5.93
C PHE A 122 0.25 -2.91 -4.68
N LEU A 123 0.09 -3.57 -3.54
CA LEU A 123 0.62 -3.14 -2.24
C LEU A 123 1.34 -4.31 -1.56
N GLU A 124 2.48 -4.03 -0.94
CA GLU A 124 3.19 -5.00 -0.09
C GLU A 124 3.83 -4.32 1.13
N GLY A 125 3.87 -5.04 2.25
CA GLY A 125 4.41 -4.54 3.51
C GLY A 125 3.99 -5.40 4.70
N PRO A 126 4.14 -4.92 5.94
CA PRO A 126 3.66 -5.63 7.11
C PRO A 126 2.15 -5.91 7.01
N GLN A 127 1.73 -7.14 7.29
CA GLN A 127 0.34 -7.59 7.08
C GLN A 127 -0.72 -6.64 7.63
N LEU A 128 -0.68 -6.37 8.94
CA LEU A 128 -1.65 -5.50 9.60
C LEU A 128 -1.64 -4.07 9.04
N VAL A 129 -0.49 -3.62 8.54
CA VAL A 129 -0.36 -2.30 7.95
C VAL A 129 -1.02 -2.24 6.58
N VAL A 130 -0.79 -3.24 5.73
CA VAL A 130 -1.41 -3.34 4.41
C VAL A 130 -2.92 -3.54 4.53
N GLU A 131 -3.39 -4.41 5.43
CA GLU A 131 -4.82 -4.61 5.70
C GLU A 131 -5.49 -3.33 6.23
N GLY A 132 -4.85 -2.65 7.18
CA GLY A 132 -5.32 -1.35 7.69
C GLY A 132 -5.37 -0.28 6.61
N LEU A 133 -4.35 -0.20 5.76
CA LEU A 133 -4.30 0.72 4.63
C LEU A 133 -5.42 0.41 3.62
N MET A 134 -5.67 -0.88 3.34
CA MET A 134 -6.75 -1.31 2.45
C MET A 134 -8.14 -0.91 2.96
N ASN A 135 -8.37 -0.92 4.28
CA ASN A 135 -9.62 -0.41 4.86
C ASN A 135 -9.80 1.09 4.58
N VAL A 136 -8.72 1.88 4.72
CA VAL A 136 -8.76 3.31 4.41
C VAL A 136 -9.01 3.55 2.93
N ILE A 137 -8.31 2.80 2.07
CA ILE A 137 -8.48 2.87 0.62
C ILE A 137 -9.92 2.49 0.24
N SER A 138 -10.45 1.39 0.76
CA SER A 138 -11.80 0.92 0.43
C SER A 138 -12.91 1.91 0.81
N ALA A 139 -12.66 2.76 1.80
CA ALA A 139 -13.58 3.80 2.24
C ALA A 139 -13.41 5.13 1.50
N ASP A 140 -12.43 5.26 0.59
CA ASP A 140 -12.18 6.49 -0.14
C ASP A 140 -13.32 6.79 -1.12
N ALA A 141 -13.90 7.98 -1.00
CA ALA A 141 -15.07 8.36 -1.79
C ALA A 141 -14.77 8.56 -3.29
N ARG A 142 -13.49 8.59 -3.69
CA ARG A 142 -13.08 8.82 -5.09
C ARG A 142 -13.25 7.58 -5.97
N HIS A 143 -13.45 6.40 -5.40
CA HIS A 143 -13.56 5.15 -6.14
C HIS A 143 -14.44 4.11 -5.44
N ARG A 144 -14.73 3.01 -6.15
CA ARG A 144 -15.42 1.83 -5.63
C ARG A 144 -14.57 0.59 -5.91
N VAL A 145 -14.16 -0.13 -4.86
CA VAL A 145 -13.42 -1.38 -5.00
C VAL A 145 -14.29 -2.43 -5.70
N LEU A 146 -13.72 -3.07 -6.74
CA LEU A 146 -14.37 -4.11 -7.54
C LEU A 146 -13.91 -5.50 -7.12
N ASN A 147 -12.60 -5.66 -6.95
CA ASN A 147 -11.99 -6.94 -6.58
C ASN A 147 -10.71 -6.71 -5.77
N VAL A 148 -10.46 -7.59 -4.80
CA VAL A 148 -9.24 -7.62 -3.99
C VAL A 148 -8.68 -9.03 -4.03
N VAL A 149 -7.41 -9.15 -4.40
CA VAL A 149 -6.70 -10.41 -4.51
C VAL A 149 -5.55 -10.39 -3.50
N HIS A 150 -5.59 -11.31 -2.54
CA HIS A 150 -4.49 -11.51 -1.60
C HIS A 150 -3.47 -12.45 -2.23
N ILE A 151 -2.19 -12.10 -2.10
CA ILE A 151 -1.09 -12.86 -2.69
C ILE A 151 -0.25 -13.40 -1.55
N SER A 152 -0.29 -14.72 -1.40
CA SER A 152 0.47 -15.42 -0.37
C SER A 152 1.97 -15.37 -0.64
N GLU A 153 2.76 -15.56 0.42
CA GLU A 153 4.20 -15.68 0.30
C GLU A 153 4.61 -16.85 -0.62
N ALA A 154 3.90 -17.97 -0.56
CA ALA A 154 4.15 -19.15 -1.38
C ALA A 154 3.96 -18.85 -2.87
N GLU A 155 2.88 -18.16 -3.25
CA GLU A 155 2.63 -17.77 -4.64
C GLU A 155 3.71 -16.81 -5.17
N ARG A 156 4.15 -15.84 -4.36
CA ARG A 156 5.26 -14.95 -4.72
C ARG A 156 6.56 -15.72 -4.95
N GLN A 157 6.92 -16.62 -4.03
CA GLN A 157 8.13 -17.42 -4.12
C GLN A 157 8.11 -18.35 -5.33
N PHE A 158 6.96 -18.99 -5.60
CA PHE A 158 6.77 -19.85 -6.76
C PHE A 158 6.92 -19.08 -8.08
N ALA A 159 6.30 -17.90 -8.18
CA ALA A 159 6.40 -17.05 -9.37
C ALA A 159 7.84 -16.54 -9.59
N ALA A 160 8.54 -16.14 -8.52
CA ALA A 160 9.94 -15.72 -8.60
C ALA A 160 10.87 -16.86 -9.05
N ALA A 161 10.71 -18.06 -8.50
CA ALA A 161 11.48 -19.24 -8.90
C ALA A 161 11.20 -19.63 -10.37
N SER A 162 9.94 -19.58 -10.78
CA SER A 162 9.53 -19.88 -12.17
C SER A 162 10.10 -18.88 -13.17
N ALA A 163 10.17 -17.59 -12.82
CA ALA A 163 10.81 -16.56 -13.63
C ALA A 163 12.33 -16.77 -13.71
N ALA A 164 12.99 -17.05 -12.58
CA ALA A 164 14.42 -17.34 -12.54
C ALA A 164 14.80 -18.56 -13.40
N ALA A 165 14.02 -19.64 -13.33
CA ALA A 165 14.21 -20.84 -14.15
C ALA A 165 14.10 -20.57 -15.66
N LYS A 166 13.20 -19.68 -16.08
CA LYS A 166 13.10 -19.23 -17.49
C LYS A 166 14.34 -18.44 -17.96
N LEU A 167 15.00 -17.70 -17.05
CA LEU A 167 16.26 -17.00 -17.35
C LEU A 167 17.49 -17.92 -17.28
N THR A 168 17.45 -18.97 -16.47
CA THR A 168 18.58 -19.89 -16.22
C THR A 168 18.43 -21.19 -16.99
N THR A 169 18.40 -21.12 -18.33
CA THR A 169 18.95 -22.23 -19.12
C THR A 169 20.47 -22.25 -18.94
N GLY A 170 20.96 -22.75 -17.80
CA GLY A 170 22.36 -23.18 -17.66
C GLY A 170 23.14 -22.83 -16.38
N LEU A 171 22.59 -22.18 -15.36
CA LEU A 171 23.32 -21.97 -14.09
C LEU A 171 22.44 -22.23 -12.86
N LYS A 172 23.00 -22.98 -11.90
CA LYS A 172 22.39 -23.22 -10.58
C LYS A 172 22.35 -21.90 -9.80
N ALA A 173 21.17 -21.51 -9.33
CA ALA A 173 21.00 -20.37 -8.45
C ALA A 173 21.40 -20.75 -7.00
N ASP A 174 22.15 -19.86 -6.35
CA ASP A 174 22.39 -19.90 -4.91
C ASP A 174 21.10 -19.57 -4.13
N PRO A 175 20.91 -20.12 -2.90
CA PRO A 175 19.73 -19.84 -2.10
C PRO A 175 19.66 -18.36 -1.69
N MET A 176 18.51 -17.74 -1.93
CA MET A 176 18.25 -16.31 -1.73
C MET A 176 18.21 -15.95 -0.22
N PRO A 177 18.78 -14.80 0.20
CA PRO A 177 18.79 -14.39 1.61
C PRO A 177 17.38 -14.09 2.15
N SER A 178 17.19 -14.37 3.44
CA SER A 178 15.89 -14.53 4.12
C SER A 178 15.39 -13.31 4.89
N ASN A 179 15.77 -12.07 4.53
CA ASN A 179 15.24 -10.89 5.22
C ASN A 179 14.03 -10.31 4.47
N ALA A 180 13.11 -9.66 5.19
CA ALA A 180 11.85 -9.18 4.61
C ALA A 180 12.05 -8.14 3.48
N GLU A 181 13.16 -7.39 3.50
CA GLU A 181 13.50 -6.43 2.42
C GLU A 181 13.92 -7.14 1.13
N SER A 182 14.66 -8.25 1.20
CA SER A 182 15.05 -9.06 0.03
C SER A 182 13.89 -9.86 -0.56
N GLN A 183 12.75 -9.92 0.14
CA GLN A 183 11.52 -10.58 -0.31
C GLN A 183 10.51 -9.65 -1.00
N ARG A 184 10.69 -8.32 -0.90
CA ARG A 184 9.80 -7.34 -1.56
C ARG A 184 9.95 -7.40 -3.08
N MET A 185 8.83 -7.36 -3.80
CA MET A 185 8.86 -7.22 -5.26
C MET A 185 9.38 -5.85 -5.69
N PHE A 186 9.05 -4.79 -4.94
CA PHE A 186 9.39 -3.41 -5.26
C PHE A 186 10.01 -2.69 -4.06
N SER A 187 11.17 -3.14 -3.61
CA SER A 187 11.84 -2.67 -2.38
C SER A 187 12.05 -1.16 -2.28
N THR A 188 12.08 -0.42 -3.40
CA THR A 188 12.29 1.04 -3.44
C THR A 188 11.05 1.85 -3.81
N TRP A 189 9.99 1.22 -4.33
CA TRP A 189 8.83 1.96 -4.83
C TRP A 189 7.81 2.18 -3.72
N ARG A 190 7.90 3.32 -3.01
CA ARG A 190 6.93 3.66 -1.96
C ARG A 190 5.52 3.91 -2.49
N MET A 191 5.39 4.37 -3.74
CA MET A 191 4.21 4.20 -4.58
C MET A 191 4.58 4.76 -5.96
N LYS A 192 4.76 3.91 -6.96
CA LYS A 192 5.08 4.39 -8.32
C LYS A 192 3.80 4.45 -9.16
N LEU A 193 3.51 5.62 -9.75
CA LEU A 193 2.52 5.70 -10.82
C LEU A 193 3.13 5.11 -12.09
N VAL A 194 2.48 4.09 -12.66
CA VAL A 194 2.83 3.47 -13.93
C VAL A 194 1.62 3.59 -14.85
N THR A 195 1.75 4.44 -15.87
CA THR A 195 0.69 4.74 -16.83
C THR A 195 0.62 3.68 -17.92
N ARG A 196 -0.49 3.66 -18.66
CA ARG A 196 -0.64 2.78 -19.83
C ARG A 196 0.47 2.99 -20.86
N ASN A 197 0.85 4.23 -21.13
CA ASN A 197 1.96 4.57 -22.00
C ASN A 197 3.30 3.98 -21.49
N ASP A 198 3.53 3.97 -20.17
CA ASP A 198 4.74 3.34 -19.61
C ASP A 198 4.75 1.84 -19.88
N PHE A 199 3.61 1.15 -19.72
CA PHE A 199 3.50 -0.28 -20.08
C PHE A 199 3.68 -0.53 -21.57
N GLU A 200 3.17 0.35 -22.44
CA GLU A 200 3.37 0.25 -23.89
C GLU A 200 4.85 0.37 -24.26
N VAL A 201 5.56 1.36 -23.71
CA VAL A 201 7.01 1.53 -23.89
C VAL A 201 7.79 0.30 -23.39
N MET A 202 7.30 -0.36 -22.34
CA MET A 202 7.88 -1.59 -21.80
C MET A 202 7.49 -2.87 -22.56
N ASN A 203 6.66 -2.78 -23.61
CA ASN A 203 6.07 -3.93 -24.33
C ASN A 203 5.27 -4.84 -23.38
N MET A 204 4.46 -4.25 -22.51
CA MET A 204 3.65 -4.92 -21.49
C MET A 204 2.15 -4.59 -21.62
N GLY A 205 1.75 -3.91 -22.70
CA GLY A 205 0.37 -3.45 -22.93
C GLY A 205 -0.68 -4.55 -22.85
N GLU A 206 -0.42 -5.71 -23.46
CA GLU A 206 -1.36 -6.85 -23.43
C GLU A 206 -1.51 -7.41 -22.00
N ILE A 207 -0.41 -7.63 -21.29
CA ILE A 207 -0.42 -8.21 -19.94
C ILE A 207 -1.18 -7.29 -18.97
N VAL A 208 -0.94 -5.97 -19.02
CA VAL A 208 -1.66 -5.04 -18.14
C VAL A 208 -3.15 -4.96 -18.51
N ALA A 209 -3.50 -5.03 -19.80
CA ALA A 209 -4.89 -5.07 -20.24
C ALA A 209 -5.62 -6.31 -19.72
N ASP A 210 -4.97 -7.47 -19.75
CA ASP A 210 -5.53 -8.72 -19.22
C ASP A 210 -5.75 -8.66 -17.71
N VAL A 211 -4.79 -8.12 -16.96
CA VAL A 211 -4.93 -7.92 -15.51
C VAL A 211 -6.08 -6.96 -15.22
N LEU A 212 -6.14 -5.80 -15.88
CA LEU A 212 -7.21 -4.82 -15.69
C LEU A 212 -8.58 -5.39 -16.03
N ALA A 213 -8.69 -6.11 -17.14
CA ALA A 213 -9.93 -6.78 -17.53
C ALA A 213 -10.35 -7.84 -16.52
N SER A 214 -9.38 -8.57 -15.94
CA SER A 214 -9.64 -9.60 -14.95
C SER A 214 -10.09 -9.03 -13.61
N MET A 215 -9.48 -7.92 -13.18
CA MET A 215 -9.84 -7.26 -11.93
C MET A 215 -11.22 -6.59 -11.97
N ARG A 216 -11.79 -6.36 -13.16
CA ARG A 216 -13.18 -5.90 -13.35
C ARG A 216 -14.21 -7.03 -13.23
N LYS A 217 -13.78 -8.29 -13.30
CA LYS A 217 -14.64 -9.47 -13.41
C LYS A 217 -14.41 -10.41 -12.22
N PRO A 218 -15.09 -10.18 -11.07
CA PRO A 218 -14.92 -10.99 -9.87
C PRO A 218 -15.29 -12.47 -10.06
N GLU A 219 -15.99 -12.82 -11.15
CA GLU A 219 -16.31 -14.19 -11.54
C GLU A 219 -15.13 -14.99 -12.14
N LEU A 220 -14.05 -14.32 -12.57
CA LEU A 220 -12.84 -15.01 -12.99
C LEU A 220 -12.14 -15.57 -11.75
N GLY A 221 -11.82 -16.87 -11.77
CA GLY A 221 -11.25 -17.58 -10.62
C GLY A 221 -9.97 -16.92 -10.10
N GLY A 222 -9.82 -16.88 -8.77
CA GLY A 222 -8.74 -16.14 -8.10
C GLY A 222 -7.32 -16.56 -8.50
N GLU A 223 -7.11 -17.84 -8.85
CA GLU A 223 -5.79 -18.36 -9.26
C GLU A 223 -5.31 -17.72 -10.57
N TYR A 224 -6.17 -17.63 -11.59
CA TYR A 224 -5.83 -17.00 -12.87
C TYR A 224 -5.46 -15.52 -12.70
N VAL A 225 -6.24 -14.79 -11.90
CA VAL A 225 -6.00 -13.37 -11.65
C VAL A 225 -4.69 -13.17 -10.89
N THR A 226 -4.42 -14.02 -9.90
CA THR A 226 -3.18 -14.01 -9.11
C THR A 226 -1.96 -14.24 -10.00
N ASP A 227 -2.01 -15.23 -10.88
CA ASP A 227 -0.93 -15.52 -11.84
C ASP A 227 -0.65 -14.34 -12.77
N ALA A 228 -1.70 -13.72 -13.33
CA ALA A 228 -1.55 -12.56 -14.21
C ALA A 228 -0.92 -11.36 -13.46
N ILE A 229 -1.33 -11.10 -12.22
CA ILE A 229 -0.75 -10.05 -11.37
C ILE A 229 0.73 -10.34 -11.09
N LEU A 230 1.07 -11.57 -10.73
CA LEU A 230 2.44 -11.98 -10.44
C LEU A 230 3.32 -11.90 -11.69
N GLN A 231 2.80 -12.28 -12.86
CA GLN A 231 3.49 -12.14 -14.13
C GLN A 231 3.77 -10.67 -14.44
N LEU A 232 2.76 -9.79 -14.32
CA LEU A 232 2.91 -8.35 -14.53
C LEU A 232 3.95 -7.76 -13.57
N SER A 233 3.85 -8.10 -12.29
CA SER A 233 4.72 -7.53 -11.24
C SER A 233 6.17 -7.92 -11.41
N ASN A 234 6.47 -9.19 -11.71
CA ASN A 234 7.83 -9.65 -11.98
C ASN A 234 8.41 -8.97 -13.23
N GLN A 235 7.63 -8.91 -14.32
CA GLN A 235 8.05 -8.27 -15.56
C GLN A 235 8.34 -6.77 -15.38
N LEU A 236 7.56 -6.09 -14.53
CA LEU A 236 7.73 -4.69 -14.20
C LEU A 236 8.99 -4.47 -13.35
N ARG A 237 9.20 -5.29 -12.31
CA ARG A 237 10.40 -5.27 -11.47
C ARG A 237 11.67 -5.43 -12.31
N ASP A 238 11.70 -6.44 -13.18
CA ASP A 238 12.89 -6.76 -13.96
C ASP A 238 13.25 -5.61 -14.92
N ARG A 239 12.26 -4.98 -15.57
CA ARG A 239 12.49 -3.80 -16.44
C ARG A 239 12.84 -2.53 -15.65
N ALA A 240 12.23 -2.32 -14.49
CA ALA A 240 12.57 -1.21 -13.61
C ALA A 240 14.02 -1.27 -13.12
N SER A 241 14.54 -2.49 -12.89
CA SER A 241 15.95 -2.70 -12.53
C SER A 241 16.91 -2.36 -13.68
N LEU A 242 16.47 -2.53 -14.93
CA LEU A 242 17.26 -2.24 -16.13
C LEU A 242 17.24 -0.75 -16.53
N ALA A 243 16.18 -0.02 -16.18
CA ALA A 243 16.04 1.42 -16.45
C ALA A 243 16.82 2.32 -15.47
N SER A 244 17.61 1.73 -14.56
CA SER A 244 18.46 2.43 -13.58
C SER A 244 19.89 2.71 -14.10
N LEU A 245 20.12 2.65 -15.42
CA LEU A 245 21.39 2.97 -16.09
C LEU A 245 21.29 4.27 -16.88
#